data_AF-A0AA88WVE3-F1
#
_entry.id   AF-A0AA88WVE3-F1
#
_cell.length_a   1.000
_cell.length_b   1.000
_cell.length_c   1.000
_cell.angle_alpha   90.00
_cell.angle_beta   90.00
_cell.angle_gamma   90.00
#
_symmetry.space_group_name_H-M   'P 1'
#
loop_
_entity.id
_entity.type
_entity.pdbx_description
1 polymer ?
#
loop_
_entity_poly.entity_id
_entity_poly.type
_entity_poly.pdbx_seq_one_letter_code
_entity_poly.pdbx_strand_id
1 'polypeptide(L)'
;MPQCDLYDGTGDPGEHVYQFQTNMLLLQVSDAVMCRAFPTTLRKAAHAWFKSLQPRSIYSFGQLSDLFQKHFVSSRSRRKNSASLLNIVQEKNESLACFLGRFNAATLEIDNLDESVKYTAFL
;
A
#
# COMPACT_ATOMS: atom_id res chain seq x y z
N MET A 1 1.21 -8.14 21.28
CA MET A 1 1.93 -7.47 20.17
C MET A 1 0.93 -6.53 19.51
N PRO A 2 1.33 -5.31 19.10
CA PRO A 2 0.41 -4.38 18.44
C PRO A 2 -0.15 -5.04 17.17
N GLN A 3 -1.48 -4.95 16.98
CA GLN A 3 -2.18 -5.44 15.80
C GLN A 3 -1.84 -4.55 14.61
N CYS A 4 -0.72 -4.82 13.92
CA CYS A 4 -0.62 -4.43 12.52
C CYS A 4 -1.52 -5.37 11.73
N ASP A 5 -2.40 -4.81 10.89
CA ASP A 5 -3.17 -5.61 9.93
C ASP A 5 -2.22 -6.47 9.10
N LEU A 6 -2.58 -7.74 8.91
CA LEU A 6 -1.71 -8.69 8.22
C LEU A 6 -1.68 -8.40 6.72
N TYR A 7 -0.50 -8.06 6.21
CA TYR A 7 -0.28 -7.76 4.80
C TYR A 7 -0.34 -9.04 3.96
N ASP A 8 -1.22 -9.08 2.97
CA ASP A 8 -1.45 -10.28 2.15
C ASP A 8 -0.88 -10.19 0.73
N GLY A 9 -0.26 -9.06 0.38
CA GLY A 9 0.31 -8.80 -0.95
C GLY A 9 -0.50 -7.85 -1.83
N THR A 10 -1.64 -7.31 -1.36
CA THR A 10 -2.51 -6.47 -2.22
C THR A 10 -2.56 -4.99 -1.85
N GLY A 11 -2.16 -4.61 -0.63
CA GLY A 11 -2.11 -3.20 -0.19
C GLY A 11 -0.81 -2.49 -0.55
N ASP A 12 -0.62 -1.26 -0.07
CA ASP A 12 0.63 -0.54 -0.25
C ASP A 12 1.74 -1.13 0.65
N PRO A 13 2.83 -1.68 0.07
CA PRO A 13 3.93 -2.23 0.86
C PRO A 13 4.72 -1.16 1.62
N GLY A 14 4.77 0.08 1.13
CA GLY A 14 5.42 1.20 1.81
C GLY A 14 4.67 1.62 3.06
N GLU A 15 3.34 1.72 2.98
CA GLU A 15 2.50 2.01 4.16
C GLU A 15 2.65 0.93 5.23
N HIS A 16 2.63 -0.35 4.82
CA HIS A 16 2.86 -1.47 5.75
C HIS A 16 4.22 -1.38 6.45
N VAL A 17 5.28 -1.10 5.68
CA VAL A 17 6.64 -0.91 6.24
C VAL A 17 6.68 0.27 7.19
N TYR A 18 6.07 1.40 6.83
CA TYR A 18 6.04 2.61 7.65
C TYR A 18 5.32 2.38 8.99
N GLN A 19 4.15 1.74 8.97
CA GLN A 19 3.41 1.41 10.20
C GLN A 19 4.20 0.46 11.09
N PHE A 20 4.79 -0.59 10.50
CA PHE A 20 5.62 -1.53 11.23
C PHE A 20 6.83 -0.84 11.88
N GLN A 21 7.56 -0.02 11.12
CA GLN A 21 8.72 0.72 11.62
C GLN A 21 8.36 1.69 12.75
N THR A 22 7.26 2.44 12.59
CA THR A 22 6.78 3.38 13.60
C THR A 22 6.46 2.66 14.92
N ASN A 23 5.78 1.51 14.83
CA ASN A 23 5.46 0.69 16.00
C ASN A 23 6.72 0.11 16.67
N MET A 24 7.70 -0.36 15.89
CA MET A 24 8.94 -0.92 16.44
C MET A 24 9.84 0.17 17.05
N LEU A 25 9.86 1.37 16.48
CA LEU A 25 10.59 2.52 17.01
C LEU A 25 9.99 2.96 18.36
N LEU A 26 8.67 3.02 18.47
CA LEU A 26 7.99 3.32 19.74
C LEU A 26 8.37 2.33 20.85
N LEU A 27 8.54 1.06 20.49
CA LEU A 27 8.94 -0.01 21.40
C LEU A 27 10.47 -0.12 21.59
N GLN A 28 11.27 0.78 20.99
CA GLN A 28 12.74 0.79 21.04
C GLN A 28 13.36 -0.57 20.67
N VAL A 29 12.76 -1.25 19.70
CA VAL A 29 13.15 -2.60 19.29
C VAL A 29 14.40 -2.55 18.41
N SER A 30 15.37 -3.43 18.66
CA SER A 30 16.57 -3.54 17.82
C SER A 30 16.26 -4.00 16.39
N ASP A 31 17.07 -3.59 15.42
CA ASP A 31 16.96 -3.96 14.01
C ASP A 31 16.89 -5.49 13.78
N ALA A 32 17.70 -6.25 14.52
CA ALA A 32 17.68 -7.72 14.46
C ALA A 32 16.34 -8.33 14.90
N VAL A 33 15.68 -7.71 15.89
CA VAL A 33 14.34 -8.14 16.33
C VAL A 33 13.28 -7.70 15.32
N MET A 34 13.41 -6.52 14.71
CA MET A 34 12.53 -6.08 13.62
C MET A 34 12.53 -7.09 12.46
N CYS A 35 13.70 -7.56 12.03
CA CYS A 35 13.83 -8.58 10.98
C CYS A 35 13.11 -9.90 11.35
N ARG A 36 13.18 -10.33 12.62
CA ARG A 36 12.53 -11.55 13.09
C ARG A 36 11.01 -11.38 13.29
N ALA A 37 10.57 -10.18 13.63
CA ALA A 37 9.17 -9.88 13.88
C ALA A 37 8.40 -9.60 12.58
N PHE A 38 9.02 -9.00 11.57
CA PHE A 38 8.36 -8.61 10.31
C PHE A 38 7.54 -9.75 9.64
N PRO A 39 8.04 -10.99 9.54
CA PRO A 39 7.29 -12.09 8.91
C PRO A 39 5.97 -12.43 9.60
N THR A 40 5.83 -12.11 10.89
CA THR A 40 4.59 -12.32 11.67
C THR A 40 3.46 -11.39 11.24
N THR A 41 3.79 -10.32 10.52
CA THR A 41 2.83 -9.36 9.95
C THR A 41 2.40 -9.71 8.52
N LEU A 42 2.90 -10.82 7.97
CA LEU A 42 2.67 -11.21 6.58
C LEU A 42 1.74 -12.43 6.51
N ARG A 43 0.89 -12.46 5.49
CA ARG A 43 0.05 -13.62 5.13
C ARG A 43 0.03 -13.85 3.62
N LYS A 44 -0.58 -14.96 3.18
CA LYS A 44 -0.78 -15.34 1.77
C LYS A 44 0.50 -15.12 0.91
N ALA A 45 0.41 -14.33 -0.16
CA ALA A 45 1.49 -14.10 -1.12
C ALA A 45 2.72 -13.45 -0.46
N ALA A 46 2.52 -12.55 0.49
CA ALA A 46 3.61 -11.92 1.22
C ALA A 46 4.38 -12.90 2.10
N HIS A 47 3.67 -13.80 2.79
CA HIS A 47 4.31 -14.84 3.58
C HIS A 47 5.02 -15.89 2.69
N ALA A 48 4.43 -16.24 1.54
CA ALA A 48 5.06 -17.13 0.57
C ALA A 48 6.36 -16.54 0.00
N TRP A 49 6.35 -15.25 -0.35
CA TRP A 49 7.55 -14.53 -0.77
C TRP A 49 8.65 -14.58 0.28
N PHE A 50 8.33 -14.28 1.55
CA PHE A 50 9.34 -14.26 2.61
C PHE A 50 10.02 -15.64 2.75
N LYS A 51 9.25 -16.73 2.65
CA LYS A 51 9.78 -18.11 2.68
C LYS A 51 10.65 -18.46 1.47
N SER A 52 10.53 -17.74 0.36
CA SER A 52 11.34 -17.97 -0.85
C SER A 52 12.71 -17.30 -0.80
N LEU A 53 12.95 -16.42 0.18
CA LEU A 53 14.25 -15.76 0.34
C LEU A 53 15.33 -16.78 0.73
N GLN A 54 16.55 -16.54 0.24
CA GLN A 54 17.68 -17.39 0.59
C GLN A 54 17.93 -17.32 2.11
N PRO A 55 18.17 -18.46 2.77
CA PRO A 55 18.53 -18.46 4.18
C PRO A 55 19.74 -17.57 4.43
N ARG A 56 19.70 -16.78 5.51
CA ARG A 56 20.79 -15.87 5.93
C ARG A 56 21.13 -14.76 4.92
N SER A 57 20.22 -14.40 4.01
CA SER A 57 20.44 -13.31 3.04
C SER A 57 20.08 -11.91 3.55
N ILE A 58 19.47 -11.81 4.74
CA ILE A 58 19.00 -10.55 5.33
C ILE A 58 19.92 -10.17 6.50
N TYR A 59 20.54 -8.99 6.39
CA TYR A 59 21.48 -8.46 7.36
C TYR A 59 20.96 -7.23 8.12
N SER A 60 19.91 -6.57 7.61
CA SER A 60 19.27 -5.45 8.27
C SER A 60 17.79 -5.33 7.92
N PHE A 61 17.02 -4.62 8.74
CA PHE A 61 15.62 -4.34 8.43
C PHE A 61 15.49 -3.47 7.18
N GLY A 62 16.38 -2.49 7.00
CA GLY A 62 16.43 -1.65 5.79
C GLY A 62 16.56 -2.48 4.50
N GLN A 63 17.44 -3.48 4.51
CA GLN A 63 17.58 -4.40 3.37
C GLN A 63 16.31 -5.22 3.13
N LEU A 64 15.69 -5.74 4.19
CA LEU A 64 14.44 -6.47 4.10
C LEU A 64 13.29 -5.60 3.55
N SER A 65 13.15 -4.36 4.05
CA SER A 65 12.11 -3.44 3.61
C SER A 65 12.27 -3.06 2.14
N ASP A 66 13.50 -2.92 1.65
CA ASP A 66 13.77 -2.62 0.25
C ASP A 66 13.40 -3.80 -0.66
N LEU A 67 13.78 -5.02 -0.28
CA LEU A 67 13.42 -6.23 -1.03
C LEU A 67 11.90 -6.42 -1.06
N PHE A 68 11.24 -6.21 0.07
CA PHE A 68 9.78 -6.30 0.20
C PHE A 68 9.08 -5.30 -0.72
N GLN A 69 9.44 -4.01 -0.61
CA GLN A 69 8.83 -2.96 -1.42
C GLN A 69 9.09 -3.14 -2.91
N LYS A 70 10.29 -3.60 -3.31
CA LYS A 70 10.60 -3.92 -4.71
C LYS A 70 9.76 -5.06 -5.24
N HIS A 71 9.54 -6.11 -4.45
CA HIS A 71 8.73 -7.25 -4.89
C HIS A 71 7.26 -6.90 -5.03
N PHE A 72 6.73 -6.13 -4.07
CA PHE A 72 5.34 -5.70 -4.04
C PHE A 72 5.14 -4.32 -4.68
N VAL A 73 6.07 -3.83 -5.49
CA VAL A 73 5.95 -2.51 -6.13
C VAL A 73 4.70 -2.42 -7.01
N SER A 74 4.28 -3.54 -7.62
CA SER A 74 3.08 -3.61 -8.44
C SER A 74 1.78 -3.54 -7.63
N SER A 75 1.78 -3.87 -6.34
CA SER A 75 0.62 -3.64 -5.47
C SER A 75 0.48 -2.17 -5.06
N ARG A 76 1.55 -1.35 -5.14
CA ARG A 76 1.39 0.12 -5.10
C ARG A 76 0.48 0.64 -6.21
N SER A 77 0.59 0.04 -7.40
CA SER A 77 -0.23 0.38 -8.59
C SER A 77 -1.70 -0.05 -8.46
N ARG A 78 -2.05 -0.79 -7.40
CA ARG A 78 -3.46 -1.05 -7.05
C ARG A 78 -4.07 0.04 -6.17
N ARG A 79 -3.31 1.05 -5.74
CA ARG A 79 -3.94 2.34 -5.39
C ARG A 79 -4.51 2.93 -6.67
N LYS A 80 -5.69 3.54 -6.57
CA LYS A 80 -6.31 4.27 -7.68
C LYS A 80 -5.28 5.25 -8.24
N ASN A 81 -4.99 5.15 -9.53
CA ASN A 81 -4.17 6.13 -10.24
C ASN A 81 -5.10 7.15 -10.91
N SER A 82 -4.57 8.27 -11.40
CA SER A 82 -5.37 9.31 -12.05
C SER A 82 -6.26 8.76 -13.18
N ALA A 83 -5.79 7.74 -13.91
CA ALA A 83 -6.56 7.09 -14.97
C ALA A 83 -7.79 6.33 -14.45
N SER A 84 -7.85 5.96 -13.17
CA SER A 84 -9.04 5.38 -12.56
C SER A 84 -10.22 6.35 -12.48
N LEU A 85 -9.98 7.67 -12.48
CA LEU A 85 -11.03 8.69 -12.52
C LEU A 85 -11.82 8.66 -13.85
N LEU A 86 -11.18 8.26 -14.95
CA LEU A 86 -11.84 8.12 -16.26
C LEU A 86 -12.95 7.06 -16.27
N ASN A 87 -12.93 6.15 -15.28
CA ASN A 87 -13.97 5.13 -15.13
C ASN A 87 -15.14 5.62 -14.24
N ILE A 88 -15.05 6.81 -13.65
CA ILE A 88 -16.11 7.40 -12.83
C ILE A 88 -16.94 8.30 -13.72
N VAL A 89 -17.97 7.72 -14.33
CA VAL A 89 -18.94 8.45 -15.15
C VAL A 89 -20.23 8.69 -14.36
N GLN A 90 -20.92 9.78 -14.69
CA GLN A 90 -22.25 10.04 -14.16
C GLN A 90 -23.25 9.07 -14.82
N GLU A 91 -24.03 8.35 -14.01
CA GLU A 91 -25.04 7.45 -14.54
C GLU A 91 -26.33 8.20 -14.96
N LYS A 92 -27.10 7.63 -15.90
CA LYS A 92 -28.33 8.26 -16.45
C LYS A 92 -29.36 8.69 -15.41
N ASN A 93 -29.41 8.01 -14.26
CA ASN A 93 -30.37 8.27 -13.18
C ASN A 93 -29.71 8.83 -11.92
N GLU A 94 -28.43 9.20 -12.00
CA GLU A 94 -27.68 9.71 -10.85
C GLU A 94 -27.72 11.23 -10.80
N SER A 95 -28.01 11.78 -9.62
CA SER A 95 -27.94 13.22 -9.40
C SER A 95 -26.49 13.71 -9.46
N LEU A 96 -26.30 14.94 -9.94
CA LEU A 96 -24.97 15.55 -10.02
C LEU A 96 -24.27 15.58 -8.65
N ALA A 97 -25.02 15.79 -7.56
CA ALA A 97 -24.49 15.78 -6.20
C ALA A 97 -23.95 14.41 -5.79
N CYS A 98 -24.62 13.32 -6.18
CA CYS A 98 -24.18 11.96 -5.90
C CYS A 98 -22.92 11.62 -6.70
N PHE A 99 -22.90 11.99 -7.98
CA PHE A 99 -21.71 11.85 -8.83
C PHE A 99 -20.50 12.61 -8.27
N LEU A 100 -20.67 13.89 -7.93
CA LEU A 100 -19.61 14.72 -7.33
C LEU A 100 -19.08 14.13 -6.02
N GLY A 101 -19.97 13.55 -5.20
CA GLY A 101 -19.58 12.85 -3.99
C GLY A 101 -18.64 11.68 -4.28
N ARG A 102 -18.98 10.82 -5.26
CA ARG A 102 -18.13 9.69 -5.66
C ARG A 102 -16.82 10.14 -6.32
N PHE A 103 -16.89 11.12 -7.21
CA PHE A 103 -15.73 11.64 -7.93
C PHE A 103 -14.73 12.26 -6.95
N ASN A 104 -15.18 13.11 -6.02
CA ASN A 104 -14.32 13.72 -5.01
C ASN A 104 -13.74 12.68 -4.04
N ALA A 105 -14.54 11.71 -3.58
CA ALA A 105 -14.03 10.63 -2.73
C ALA A 105 -12.92 9.84 -3.44
N ALA A 106 -13.07 9.54 -4.73
CA ALA A 106 -12.03 8.88 -5.50
C ALA A 106 -10.78 9.74 -5.70
N THR A 107 -10.91 11.06 -5.86
CA THR A 107 -9.73 11.94 -5.95
C THR A 107 -8.91 11.97 -4.67
N LEU A 108 -9.55 11.84 -3.49
CA LEU A 108 -8.86 11.82 -2.19
C LEU A 108 -8.08 10.50 -1.95
N GLU A 109 -8.41 9.44 -2.69
CA GLU A 109 -7.73 8.14 -2.62
C GLU A 109 -6.51 8.06 -3.56
N ILE A 110 -6.21 9.12 -4.33
CA ILE A 110 -5.11 9.18 -5.31
C ILE A 110 -3.98 10.07 -4.77
N ASP A 111 -2.85 9.46 -4.41
CA ASP A 111 -1.72 10.21 -3.81
C ASP A 111 -1.03 11.19 -4.77
N ASN A 112 -0.97 10.86 -6.07
CA ASN A 112 -0.31 11.66 -7.11
C ASN A 112 -1.29 12.01 -8.22
N LEU A 113 -2.32 12.79 -7.86
CA LEU A 113 -3.35 13.20 -8.80
C LEU A 113 -2.76 14.08 -9.91
N ASP A 114 -2.94 13.64 -11.15
CA ASP A 114 -2.67 14.47 -12.32
C ASP A 114 -3.89 15.37 -12.54
N GLU A 115 -3.74 16.66 -12.25
CA GLU A 115 -4.82 17.64 -12.40
C GLU A 115 -5.34 17.69 -13.85
N SER A 116 -4.50 17.48 -14.86
CA SER A 116 -4.95 17.42 -16.27
C SER A 116 -5.90 16.25 -16.51
N VAL A 117 -5.59 15.08 -15.94
CA VAL A 117 -6.43 13.89 -16.02
C VAL A 117 -7.72 14.08 -15.21
N LYS A 118 -7.66 14.78 -14.07
CA LYS A 118 -8.84 15.13 -13.27
C LYS A 118 -9.82 16.02 -14.03
N TYR A 119 -9.33 17.07 -14.69
CA TYR A 119 -10.18 17.93 -15.54
C TYR A 119 -10.77 17.14 -16.72
N THR A 120 -9.96 16.28 -17.35
CA THR A 120 -10.42 15.46 -18.47
C THR A 120 -11.45 14.41 -18.04
N ALA A 121 -11.31 13.83 -16.86
CA ALA A 121 -12.26 12.85 -16.32
C ALA A 121 -13.58 13.48 -15.85
N PHE A 122 -13.59 14.80 -15.62
CA PHE A 122 -14.78 15.54 -15.21
C PHE A 122 -15.64 16.02 -16.40
N LEU A 123 -15.01 16.32 -17.53
CA LEU A 123 -15.66 16.81 -18.76
C LEU A 123 -16.31 15.69 -19.57
#